data_AF-A0A396QZ74-F1
#
_entry.id   AF-A0A396QZ74-F1
#
_cell.length_a   1.000
_cell.length_b   1.000
_cell.length_c   1.000
_cell.angle_alpha   90.00
_cell.angle_beta   90.00
_cell.angle_gamma   90.00
#
_symmetry.space_group_name_H-M   'P 1'
#
loop_
_entity.id
_entity.type
_entity.pdbx_description
1 polymer ?
#
loop_
_entity_poly.entity_id
_entity_poly.type
_entity_poly.pdbx_seq_one_letter_code
_entity_poly.pdbx_strand_id
1 'polypeptide(L)'
;MNLSKRFKRAENWKSRLCGWADRDWDKFDLIFMAVVFMICYVSFVQGDIMVTGNRSFLMHTNPLNFYDACAEWTNDYGANYLPSTFLMFAIWNLPLRLFGRVPSDVMTNSLLNNMWYKMLPVIFFFASAVLIYKICIQAGFGEKKARICKYAFLICPLALFSQMIFSQYDIFTVFFILLGYYYYLRREHWKFVLFFGIAVTFKYQAVIYFLVFLLLKEKKIFKILRDAVLVALPTVIEILIYYPSASFRKSVLGFSALTYVETGLDLGGLRPINVFLVVILVLLIAAYLIKIENKDKIFDWTLFLANGVSFAFFGMVAFHPQWLLLAVPFMILAIQQNKNCKLLWILQNILIIALYTLVVQNWAGNVDQNLFRYSVFKGVAPSGWAITMQDILSYDNQIYLFTCIWVILLLYFVLSYPRFVQNDRTALEKDTLVNIRIAFAVGFLAWAGPAFICLASAAKGEFQMIDNISEAEYTPIAVTENQIVTQQFNNTAEEIYDLELYIGNYDRINHSDLEMEIIEADSEKTIFETRIPVNTISENNSWYTLIREPVDVIPGKIYLINIKSNANVNDCIAVYSDGMYNSDRSLEINGEIQTGTLAFKIKGRK
;
A
#
# COMPACT_ATOMS: atom_id res chain seq x y z
N MET A 1 9.08 -44.07 16.06
CA MET A 1 8.63 -43.80 14.68
C MET A 1 8.66 -42.28 14.46
N ASN A 2 9.43 -41.62 13.59
CA ASN A 2 10.40 -42.01 12.58
C ASN A 2 11.20 -40.74 12.16
N LEU A 3 12.27 -40.39 12.90
CA LEU A 3 13.14 -39.24 12.58
C LEU A 3 13.82 -39.41 11.21
N SER A 4 14.22 -40.63 10.85
CA SER A 4 14.81 -40.93 9.54
C SER A 4 13.82 -40.78 8.37
N LYS A 5 12.51 -41.07 8.56
CA LYS A 5 11.49 -40.72 7.56
C LYS A 5 11.31 -39.20 7.42
N ARG A 6 11.40 -38.41 8.51
CA ARG A 6 11.33 -36.93 8.44
C ARG A 6 12.54 -36.35 7.69
N PHE A 7 13.75 -36.84 7.96
CA PHE A 7 14.97 -36.45 7.24
C PHE A 7 14.95 -36.85 5.75
N LYS A 8 14.55 -38.08 5.42
CA LYS A 8 14.38 -38.51 4.01
C LYS A 8 13.29 -37.73 3.28
N ARG A 9 12.20 -37.34 3.97
CA ARG A 9 11.18 -36.45 3.39
C ARG A 9 11.79 -35.08 3.12
N ALA A 10 12.51 -34.49 4.07
CA ALA A 10 13.14 -33.17 3.91
C ALA A 10 14.18 -33.15 2.78
N GLU A 11 15.01 -34.18 2.61
CA GLU A 11 15.93 -34.32 1.47
C GLU A 11 15.19 -34.43 0.13
N ASN A 12 14.08 -35.18 0.07
CA ASN A 12 13.24 -35.26 -1.12
C ASN A 12 12.53 -33.93 -1.44
N TRP A 13 12.12 -33.18 -0.42
CA TRP A 13 11.56 -31.84 -0.61
C TRP A 13 12.63 -30.87 -1.12
N LYS A 14 13.84 -30.91 -0.55
CA LYS A 14 14.97 -30.09 -0.99
C LYS A 14 15.37 -30.43 -2.44
N SER A 15 15.48 -31.70 -2.81
CA SER A 15 15.80 -32.11 -4.19
C SER A 15 14.70 -31.73 -5.18
N ARG A 16 13.41 -31.81 -4.78
CA ARG A 16 12.28 -31.38 -5.60
C ARG A 16 12.16 -29.86 -5.73
N LEU A 17 12.46 -29.11 -4.67
CA LEU A 17 12.49 -27.64 -4.69
C LEU A 17 13.67 -27.13 -5.52
N CYS A 18 14.88 -27.68 -5.34
CA CYS A 18 16.03 -27.39 -6.20
C CYS A 18 15.74 -27.79 -7.66
N GLY A 19 15.15 -28.96 -7.89
CA GLY A 19 14.75 -29.41 -9.22
C GLY A 19 13.62 -28.60 -9.85
N TRP A 20 12.73 -27.96 -9.08
CA TRP A 20 11.74 -27.00 -9.58
C TRP A 20 12.37 -25.65 -9.90
N ALA A 21 13.29 -25.19 -9.05
CA ALA A 21 14.00 -23.93 -9.21
C ALA A 21 14.84 -23.90 -10.50
N ASP A 22 15.52 -25.01 -10.83
CA ASP A 22 16.46 -25.09 -11.97
C ASP A 22 15.80 -25.43 -13.33
N ARG A 23 14.48 -25.64 -13.37
CA ARG A 23 13.75 -25.93 -14.61
C ARG A 23 13.53 -24.67 -15.44
N ASP A 24 13.59 -24.82 -16.77
CA ASP A 24 13.15 -23.79 -17.72
C ASP A 24 11.67 -23.44 -17.48
N TRP A 25 11.27 -22.24 -17.91
CA TRP A 25 9.89 -21.76 -17.84
C TRP A 25 8.93 -22.74 -18.50
N ASP A 26 7.93 -23.23 -17.75
CA ASP A 26 7.02 -24.26 -18.24
C ASP A 26 5.53 -23.96 -17.97
N LYS A 27 4.67 -24.94 -18.29
CA LYS A 27 3.22 -24.84 -18.09
C LYS A 27 2.84 -24.77 -16.62
N PHE A 28 3.61 -25.38 -15.72
CA PHE A 28 3.33 -25.36 -14.30
C PHE A 28 3.50 -23.95 -13.74
N ASP A 29 4.56 -23.24 -14.12
CA ASP A 29 4.74 -21.86 -13.68
C ASP A 29 3.59 -20.95 -14.13
N LEU A 30 3.10 -21.14 -15.36
CA LEU A 30 1.96 -20.39 -15.89
C LEU A 30 0.69 -20.65 -15.07
N ILE A 31 0.41 -21.92 -14.75
CA ILE A 31 -0.76 -22.31 -13.94
C ILE A 31 -0.62 -21.72 -12.53
N PHE A 32 0.55 -21.85 -11.90
CA PHE A 32 0.79 -21.32 -10.57
C PHE A 32 0.61 -19.79 -10.52
N MET A 33 1.18 -19.08 -11.49
CA MET A 33 0.99 -17.63 -11.63
C MET A 33 -0.50 -17.28 -11.81
N ALA A 34 -1.22 -18.00 -12.67
CA ALA A 34 -2.66 -17.76 -12.88
C ALA A 34 -3.48 -17.97 -11.61
N VAL A 35 -3.18 -19.01 -10.83
CA VAL A 35 -3.83 -19.27 -9.53
C VAL A 35 -3.55 -18.15 -8.54
N VAL A 36 -2.29 -17.75 -8.36
CA VAL A 36 -1.93 -16.64 -7.45
C VAL A 36 -2.59 -15.35 -7.88
N PHE A 37 -2.61 -15.05 -9.18
CA PHE A 37 -3.26 -13.86 -9.71
C PHE A 37 -4.76 -13.89 -9.48
N MET A 38 -5.41 -15.04 -9.67
CA MET A 38 -6.83 -15.19 -9.38
C MET A 38 -7.11 -14.97 -7.89
N ILE A 39 -6.32 -15.57 -7.00
CA ILE A 39 -6.40 -15.36 -5.55
C ILE A 39 -6.27 -13.88 -5.23
N CYS A 40 -5.20 -13.20 -5.64
CA CYS A 40 -5.03 -11.77 -5.38
C CYS A 40 -6.17 -10.93 -5.99
N TYR A 41 -6.61 -11.26 -7.21
CA TYR A 41 -7.68 -10.55 -7.91
C TYR A 41 -8.97 -10.55 -7.09
N VAL A 42 -9.41 -11.72 -6.60
CA VAL A 42 -10.67 -11.85 -5.86
C VAL A 42 -10.55 -11.45 -4.39
N SER A 43 -9.35 -11.50 -3.81
CA SER A 43 -9.15 -11.39 -2.36
C SER A 43 -8.89 -9.95 -1.90
N PHE A 44 -8.19 -9.14 -2.69
CA PHE A 44 -7.75 -7.82 -2.26
C PHE A 44 -8.30 -6.73 -3.18
N VAL A 45 -9.01 -5.75 -2.64
CA VAL A 45 -9.48 -4.59 -3.42
C VAL A 45 -9.32 -3.36 -2.54
N GLN A 46 -8.76 -2.28 -3.07
CA GLN A 46 -8.62 -1.03 -2.34
C GLN A 46 -9.78 -0.07 -2.69
N GLY A 47 -10.19 0.76 -1.72
CA GLY A 47 -11.39 1.61 -1.84
C GLY A 47 -11.35 2.66 -2.95
N ASP A 48 -10.19 3.17 -3.34
CA ASP A 48 -10.06 4.22 -4.37
C ASP A 48 -10.58 3.74 -5.72
N ILE A 49 -10.39 2.46 -6.06
CA ILE A 49 -10.92 1.94 -7.33
C ILE A 49 -12.45 1.90 -7.32
N MET A 50 -13.06 1.63 -6.16
CA MET A 50 -14.50 1.68 -5.98
C MET A 50 -15.01 3.12 -6.13
N VAL A 51 -14.40 4.06 -5.41
CA VAL A 51 -14.79 5.49 -5.44
C VAL A 51 -14.62 6.07 -6.85
N THR A 52 -13.48 5.84 -7.51
CA THR A 52 -13.22 6.30 -8.88
C THR A 52 -14.16 5.63 -9.88
N GLY A 53 -14.37 4.33 -9.76
CA GLY A 53 -15.31 3.57 -10.60
C GLY A 53 -16.73 4.07 -10.46
N ASN A 54 -17.20 4.32 -9.23
CA ASN A 54 -18.55 4.82 -8.95
C ASN A 54 -18.74 6.24 -9.51
N ARG A 55 -17.80 7.16 -9.26
CA ARG A 55 -17.84 8.53 -9.81
C ARG A 55 -17.89 8.52 -11.34
N SER A 56 -17.21 7.60 -12.02
CA SER A 56 -17.17 7.55 -13.49
C SER A 56 -18.55 7.43 -14.16
N PHE A 57 -19.58 6.93 -13.47
CA PHE A 57 -20.94 6.87 -14.03
C PHE A 57 -21.54 8.27 -14.28
N LEU A 58 -21.09 9.30 -13.55
CA LEU A 58 -21.53 10.67 -13.75
C LEU A 58 -21.04 11.24 -15.11
N MET A 59 -19.98 10.68 -15.71
CA MET A 59 -19.56 11.07 -17.07
C MET A 59 -20.62 10.73 -18.12
N HIS A 60 -21.48 9.75 -17.89
CA HIS A 60 -22.54 9.38 -18.85
C HIS A 60 -23.69 10.38 -18.87
N THR A 61 -23.90 11.15 -17.80
CA THR A 61 -25.02 12.11 -17.66
C THR A 61 -24.55 13.55 -17.63
N ASN A 62 -23.36 13.82 -17.10
CA ASN A 62 -22.81 15.15 -16.88
C ASN A 62 -21.39 15.30 -17.44
N PRO A 63 -21.12 14.96 -18.72
CA PRO A 63 -19.75 14.92 -19.24
C PRO A 63 -19.04 16.29 -19.24
N LEU A 64 -19.74 17.42 -19.36
CA LEU A 64 -19.11 18.75 -19.36
C LEU A 64 -19.05 19.40 -17.97
N ASN A 65 -19.92 18.97 -17.05
CA ASN A 65 -20.00 19.49 -15.67
C ASN A 65 -19.64 18.41 -14.64
N PHE A 66 -18.82 17.43 -15.04
CA PHE A 66 -18.55 16.21 -14.27
C PHE A 66 -18.10 16.47 -12.83
N TYR A 67 -17.18 17.41 -12.62
CA TYR A 67 -16.65 17.71 -11.29
C TYR A 67 -17.67 18.41 -10.39
N ASP A 68 -18.54 19.25 -10.95
CA ASP A 68 -19.62 19.88 -10.17
C ASP A 68 -20.65 18.82 -9.77
N ALA A 69 -21.01 17.92 -10.69
CA ALA A 69 -21.87 16.78 -10.39
C ALA A 69 -21.26 15.83 -9.34
N CYS A 70 -19.94 15.61 -9.38
CA CYS A 70 -19.25 14.84 -8.34
C CYS A 70 -19.35 15.54 -7.00
N ALA A 71 -19.02 16.83 -6.92
CA ALA A 71 -19.02 17.58 -5.67
C ALA A 71 -20.41 17.69 -5.04
N GLU A 72 -21.45 17.85 -5.86
CA GLU A 72 -22.85 17.81 -5.41
C GLU A 72 -23.23 16.42 -4.87
N TRP A 73 -22.81 15.35 -5.57
CA TRP A 73 -23.15 13.99 -5.18
C TRP A 73 -22.45 13.52 -3.91
N THR A 74 -21.20 13.93 -3.70
CA THR A 74 -20.37 13.48 -2.56
C THR A 74 -20.28 14.48 -1.42
N ASN A 75 -20.71 15.72 -1.64
CA ASN A 75 -20.48 16.85 -0.73
C ASN A 75 -18.98 17.01 -0.37
N ASP A 76 -18.09 16.70 -1.32
CA ASP A 76 -16.63 16.80 -1.19
C ASP A 76 -15.97 17.27 -2.49
N TYR A 77 -14.64 17.41 -2.49
CA TYR A 77 -13.84 17.70 -3.69
C TYR A 77 -12.85 16.56 -3.99
N GLY A 78 -13.25 15.31 -3.76
CA GLY A 78 -12.34 14.15 -3.80
C GLY A 78 -12.02 13.60 -5.20
N ALA A 79 -12.57 14.19 -6.27
CA ALA A 79 -12.30 13.79 -7.65
C ALA A 79 -10.97 14.39 -8.15
N ASN A 80 -9.85 13.88 -7.64
CA ASN A 80 -8.53 14.52 -7.77
C ASN A 80 -7.78 14.23 -9.08
N TYR A 81 -8.35 13.43 -9.99
CA TYR A 81 -7.70 13.08 -11.26
C TYR A 81 -8.25 13.91 -12.41
N LEU A 82 -7.44 14.08 -13.45
CA LEU A 82 -7.88 14.63 -14.73
C LEU A 82 -8.97 13.77 -15.39
N PRO A 83 -9.80 14.36 -16.28
CA PRO A 83 -10.96 13.70 -16.87
C PRO A 83 -10.63 12.38 -17.58
N SER A 84 -9.44 12.24 -18.17
CA SER A 84 -8.98 11.02 -18.84
C SER A 84 -9.18 9.76 -18.00
N THR A 85 -8.89 9.80 -16.70
CA THR A 85 -9.06 8.66 -15.79
C THR A 85 -10.52 8.25 -15.70
N PHE A 86 -11.40 9.20 -15.42
CA PHE A 86 -12.84 8.94 -15.28
C PHE A 86 -13.49 8.56 -16.61
N LEU A 87 -13.05 9.15 -17.73
CA LEU A 87 -13.53 8.81 -19.07
C LEU A 87 -13.19 7.36 -19.44
N MET A 88 -11.97 6.91 -19.10
CA MET A 88 -11.56 5.52 -19.32
C MET A 88 -12.47 4.54 -18.56
N PHE A 89 -12.76 4.82 -17.28
CA PHE A 89 -13.71 4.03 -16.51
C PHE A 89 -15.15 4.16 -17.02
N ALA A 90 -15.59 5.33 -17.46
CA ALA A 90 -16.93 5.54 -18.00
C ALA A 90 -17.16 4.70 -19.27
N ILE A 91 -16.19 4.67 -20.18
CA ILE A 91 -16.24 3.81 -21.38
C ILE A 91 -16.33 2.33 -20.95
N TRP A 92 -15.49 1.90 -20.02
CA TRP A 92 -15.48 0.53 -19.50
C TRP A 92 -16.76 0.14 -18.74
N ASN A 93 -17.39 1.09 -18.07
CA ASN A 93 -18.58 0.89 -17.24
C ASN A 93 -19.89 1.00 -18.02
N LEU A 94 -19.85 1.27 -19.33
CA LEU A 94 -21.05 1.31 -20.17
C LEU A 94 -21.87 0.02 -20.09
N PRO A 95 -21.29 -1.21 -20.12
CA PRO A 95 -22.06 -2.44 -19.92
C PRO A 95 -22.78 -2.48 -18.57
N LEU A 96 -22.11 -2.11 -17.47
CA LEU A 96 -22.74 -2.07 -16.14
C LEU A 96 -23.93 -1.12 -16.11
N ARG A 97 -23.80 0.06 -16.74
CA ARG A 97 -24.90 1.02 -16.87
C ARG A 97 -26.07 0.43 -17.65
N LEU A 98 -25.82 -0.22 -18.79
CA LEU A 98 -26.87 -0.83 -19.61
C LEU A 98 -27.62 -1.96 -18.89
N PHE A 99 -26.94 -2.67 -17.98
CA PHE A 99 -27.56 -3.67 -17.09
C PHE A 99 -28.16 -3.08 -15.80
N GLY A 100 -28.30 -1.75 -15.69
CA GLY A 100 -28.89 -1.09 -14.53
C GLY A 100 -28.05 -1.15 -13.25
N ARG A 101 -26.75 -1.46 -13.34
CA ARG A 101 -25.84 -1.53 -12.18
C ARG A 101 -25.16 -0.19 -11.89
N VAL A 102 -25.94 0.88 -11.93
CA VAL A 102 -25.48 2.22 -11.55
C VAL A 102 -25.42 2.29 -10.02
N PRO A 103 -24.31 2.77 -9.42
CA PRO A 103 -24.22 2.91 -7.97
C PRO A 103 -25.24 3.94 -7.46
N SER A 104 -25.82 3.69 -6.29
CA SER A 104 -26.73 4.63 -5.61
C SER A 104 -25.98 5.80 -4.98
N ASP A 105 -24.77 5.54 -4.49
CA ASP A 105 -23.91 6.46 -3.77
C ASP A 105 -22.43 6.18 -4.07
N VAL A 106 -21.55 7.12 -3.76
CA VAL A 106 -20.12 6.97 -4.07
C VAL A 106 -19.46 5.81 -3.31
N MET A 107 -20.00 5.45 -2.13
CA MET A 107 -19.51 4.38 -1.28
C MET A 107 -20.20 3.04 -1.54
N THR A 108 -21.03 2.93 -2.59
CA THR A 108 -21.71 1.68 -2.95
C THR A 108 -20.69 0.55 -3.15
N ASN A 109 -20.63 -0.37 -2.19
CA ASN A 109 -19.70 -1.50 -2.17
C ASN A 109 -20.34 -2.77 -2.80
N SER A 110 -20.43 -2.77 -4.13
CA SER A 110 -20.90 -3.90 -4.93
C SER A 110 -19.73 -4.77 -5.38
N LEU A 111 -19.72 -6.04 -4.96
CA LEU A 111 -18.65 -6.98 -5.31
C LEU A 111 -18.45 -7.11 -6.84
N LEU A 112 -19.55 -7.24 -7.58
CA LEU A 112 -19.50 -7.38 -9.04
C LEU A 112 -18.93 -6.12 -9.69
N ASN A 113 -19.37 -4.94 -9.24
CA ASN A 113 -18.85 -3.67 -9.75
C ASN A 113 -17.37 -3.51 -9.41
N ASN A 114 -16.95 -3.80 -8.19
CA ASN A 114 -15.55 -3.72 -7.76
C ASN A 114 -14.65 -4.63 -8.60
N MET A 115 -15.05 -5.89 -8.83
CA MET A 115 -14.33 -6.81 -9.72
C MET A 115 -14.28 -6.24 -11.14
N TRP A 116 -15.39 -5.74 -11.67
CA TRP A 116 -15.46 -5.12 -12.99
C TRP A 116 -14.51 -3.92 -13.12
N TYR A 117 -14.52 -3.00 -12.15
CA TYR A 117 -13.61 -1.85 -12.11
C TYR A 117 -12.16 -2.32 -12.11
N LYS A 118 -11.81 -3.33 -11.29
CA LYS A 118 -10.46 -3.90 -11.19
C LYS A 118 -10.01 -4.61 -12.45
N MET A 119 -10.93 -5.19 -13.22
CA MET A 119 -10.59 -5.91 -14.46
C MET A 119 -9.93 -4.98 -15.48
N LEU A 120 -10.40 -3.74 -15.60
CA LEU A 120 -9.88 -2.77 -16.56
C LEU A 120 -8.36 -2.53 -16.42
N PRO A 121 -7.83 -2.06 -15.27
CA PRO A 121 -6.39 -1.88 -15.12
C PRO A 121 -5.63 -3.21 -15.19
N VAL A 122 -6.21 -4.34 -14.77
CA VAL A 122 -5.59 -5.67 -14.94
C VAL A 122 -5.36 -6.02 -16.42
N ILE A 123 -6.29 -5.68 -17.32
CA ILE A 123 -6.09 -5.86 -18.76
C ILE A 123 -4.89 -5.03 -19.25
N PHE A 124 -4.79 -3.76 -18.82
CA PHE A 124 -3.65 -2.89 -19.15
C PHE A 124 -2.32 -3.38 -18.56
N PHE A 125 -2.36 -4.08 -17.42
CA PHE A 125 -1.19 -4.72 -16.82
C PHE A 125 -0.62 -5.83 -17.70
N PHE A 126 -1.48 -6.74 -18.16
CA PHE A 126 -1.06 -7.77 -19.11
C PHE A 126 -0.64 -7.19 -20.47
N ALA A 127 -1.32 -6.15 -20.94
CA ALA A 127 -0.93 -5.46 -22.17
C ALA A 127 0.45 -4.80 -22.03
N SER A 128 0.76 -4.21 -20.87
CA SER A 128 2.08 -3.66 -20.54
C SER A 128 3.16 -4.74 -20.57
N ALA A 129 2.88 -5.95 -20.06
CA ALA A 129 3.81 -7.08 -20.14
C ALA A 129 4.12 -7.49 -21.60
N VAL A 130 3.14 -7.40 -22.51
CA VAL A 130 3.36 -7.59 -23.95
C VAL A 130 4.25 -6.49 -24.53
N LEU A 131 4.11 -5.25 -24.06
CA LEU A 131 5.00 -4.16 -24.46
C LEU A 131 6.44 -4.36 -23.94
N ILE A 132 6.63 -4.85 -22.71
CA ILE A 132 7.96 -5.25 -22.20
C ILE A 132 8.62 -6.24 -23.15
N TYR A 133 7.91 -7.31 -23.53
CA TYR A 133 8.41 -8.28 -24.51
C TYR A 133 8.82 -7.60 -25.83
N LYS A 134 7.95 -6.77 -26.39
CA LYS A 134 8.22 -6.07 -27.66
C LYS A 134 9.41 -5.11 -27.55
N ILE A 135 9.55 -4.39 -26.45
CA ILE A 135 10.69 -3.51 -26.15
C ILE A 135 11.97 -4.34 -26.08
N CYS A 136 11.99 -5.47 -25.38
CA CYS A 136 13.14 -6.36 -25.31
C CYS A 136 13.56 -6.87 -26.69
N ILE A 137 12.60 -7.25 -27.55
CA ILE A 137 12.90 -7.66 -28.93
C ILE A 137 13.54 -6.51 -29.71
N GLN A 138 12.99 -5.29 -29.63
CA GLN A 138 13.58 -4.12 -30.28
C GLN A 138 14.96 -3.76 -29.73
N ALA A 139 15.23 -4.05 -28.46
CA ALA A 139 16.51 -3.82 -27.81
C ALA A 139 17.55 -4.92 -28.07
N GLY A 140 17.19 -5.99 -28.78
CA GLY A 140 18.12 -7.07 -29.16
C GLY A 140 18.33 -8.15 -28.08
N PHE A 141 17.38 -8.34 -27.16
CA PHE A 141 17.51 -9.34 -26.08
C PHE A 141 17.33 -10.79 -26.58
N GLY A 142 16.86 -10.99 -27.81
CA GLY A 142 16.44 -12.30 -28.30
C GLY A 142 15.14 -12.79 -27.63
N GLU A 143 14.54 -13.82 -28.20
CA GLU A 143 13.20 -14.24 -27.81
C GLU A 143 13.13 -14.86 -26.41
N LYS A 144 14.10 -15.71 -26.04
CA LYS A 144 14.11 -16.38 -24.73
C LYS A 144 14.15 -15.36 -23.59
N LYS A 145 15.10 -14.44 -23.62
CA LYS A 145 15.25 -13.41 -22.58
C LYS A 145 14.09 -12.41 -22.59
N ALA A 146 13.57 -12.02 -23.76
CA ALA A 146 12.38 -11.16 -23.84
C ALA A 146 11.14 -11.78 -23.17
N ARG A 147 10.92 -13.10 -23.33
CA ARG A 147 9.84 -13.82 -22.63
C ARG A 147 10.06 -13.84 -21.11
N ILE A 148 11.30 -14.00 -20.66
CA ILE A 148 11.66 -13.93 -19.24
C ILE A 148 11.43 -12.53 -18.68
N CYS A 149 11.79 -11.46 -19.38
CA CYS A 149 11.51 -10.08 -18.94
C CYS A 149 10.00 -9.82 -18.80
N LYS A 150 9.19 -10.29 -19.76
CA LYS A 150 7.72 -10.22 -19.67
C LYS A 150 7.22 -10.92 -18.42
N TYR A 151 7.70 -12.14 -18.17
CA TYR A 151 7.30 -12.90 -16.98
C TYR A 151 7.76 -12.19 -15.69
N ALA A 152 9.03 -11.78 -15.63
CA ALA A 152 9.60 -11.06 -14.49
C ALA A 152 8.84 -9.77 -14.16
N PHE A 153 8.31 -9.05 -15.15
CA PHE A 153 7.44 -7.90 -14.92
C PHE A 153 6.12 -8.30 -14.24
N LEU A 154 5.44 -9.34 -14.75
CA LEU A 154 4.13 -9.77 -14.24
C LEU A 154 4.21 -10.22 -12.77
N ILE A 155 5.26 -10.93 -12.41
CA ILE A 155 5.42 -11.49 -11.06
C ILE A 155 6.42 -10.71 -10.20
N CYS A 156 6.87 -9.54 -10.66
CA CYS A 156 7.65 -8.64 -9.81
C CYS A 156 6.80 -8.26 -8.59
N PRO A 157 7.30 -8.44 -7.36
CA PRO A 157 6.51 -8.17 -6.16
C PRO A 157 5.86 -6.78 -6.11
N LEU A 158 6.57 -5.74 -6.55
CA LEU A 158 6.01 -4.39 -6.62
C LEU A 158 4.86 -4.28 -7.63
N ALA A 159 5.01 -4.89 -8.81
CA ALA A 159 3.94 -4.88 -9.81
C ALA A 159 2.72 -5.68 -9.37
N LEU A 160 2.95 -6.87 -8.78
CA LEU A 160 1.90 -7.69 -8.19
C LEU A 160 1.16 -6.91 -7.09
N PHE A 161 1.91 -6.26 -6.20
CA PHE A 161 1.36 -5.44 -5.13
C PHE A 161 0.51 -4.29 -5.69
N SER A 162 1.07 -3.41 -6.50
CA SER A 162 0.34 -2.24 -7.00
C SER A 162 -0.88 -2.62 -7.85
N GLN A 163 -0.76 -3.65 -8.69
CA GLN A 163 -1.85 -4.00 -9.61
C GLN A 163 -2.86 -4.98 -9.01
N MET A 164 -2.40 -6.11 -8.49
CA MET A 164 -3.27 -7.24 -8.13
C MET A 164 -3.75 -7.16 -6.68
N ILE A 165 -2.98 -6.54 -5.79
CA ILE A 165 -3.35 -6.37 -4.39
C ILE A 165 -4.02 -5.01 -4.19
N PHE A 166 -3.32 -3.92 -4.51
CA PHE A 166 -3.80 -2.54 -4.36
C PHE A 166 -4.87 -2.17 -5.40
N SER A 167 -4.97 -2.86 -6.55
CA SER A 167 -6.02 -2.59 -7.57
C SER A 167 -5.92 -1.21 -8.23
N GLN A 168 -4.71 -0.74 -8.53
CA GLN A 168 -4.51 0.65 -8.95
C GLN A 168 -4.49 0.85 -10.47
N TYR A 169 -4.90 2.04 -10.90
CA TYR A 169 -5.03 2.44 -12.31
C TYR A 169 -3.85 3.28 -12.83
N ASP A 170 -2.81 3.46 -12.01
CA ASP A 170 -1.49 4.00 -12.44
C ASP A 170 -0.90 3.23 -13.64
N ILE A 171 -1.33 1.99 -13.85
CA ILE A 171 -0.96 1.16 -14.99
C ILE A 171 -1.36 1.77 -16.34
N PHE A 172 -2.36 2.66 -16.39
CA PHE A 172 -2.69 3.39 -17.62
C PHE A 172 -1.51 4.26 -18.06
N THR A 173 -0.94 5.03 -17.13
CA THR A 173 0.27 5.82 -17.38
C THR A 173 1.43 4.92 -17.81
N VAL A 174 1.68 3.83 -17.07
CA VAL A 174 2.77 2.89 -17.37
C VAL A 174 2.62 2.31 -18.77
N PHE A 175 1.42 1.85 -19.14
CA PHE A 175 1.13 1.31 -20.46
C PHE A 175 1.46 2.31 -21.56
N PHE A 176 1.01 3.56 -21.43
CA PHE A 176 1.25 4.59 -22.44
C PHE A 176 2.71 5.07 -22.47
N ILE A 177 3.41 5.12 -21.33
CA ILE A 177 4.87 5.32 -21.30
C ILE A 177 5.59 4.21 -22.06
N LEU A 178 5.24 2.94 -21.82
CA LEU A 178 5.86 1.81 -22.51
C LEU A 178 5.55 1.80 -24.00
N LEU A 179 4.33 2.18 -24.37
CA LEU A 179 3.94 2.28 -25.78
C LEU A 179 4.71 3.39 -26.48
N GLY A 180 4.83 4.57 -25.84
CA GLY A 180 5.69 5.67 -26.30
C GLY A 180 7.15 5.25 -26.40
N TYR A 181 7.67 4.51 -25.40
CA TYR A 181 9.05 4.02 -25.40
C TYR A 181 9.31 3.00 -26.52
N TYR A 182 8.38 2.08 -26.75
CA TYR A 182 8.45 1.14 -27.86
C TYR A 182 8.59 1.86 -29.21
N TYR A 183 7.76 2.88 -29.45
CA TYR A 183 7.85 3.67 -30.69
C TYR A 183 9.09 4.58 -30.75
N TYR A 184 9.56 5.06 -29.60
CA TYR A 184 10.83 5.78 -29.50
C TYR A 184 12.00 4.94 -30.01
N LEU A 185 12.10 3.66 -29.57
CA LEU A 185 13.11 2.71 -30.02
C LEU A 185 12.96 2.39 -31.52
N ARG A 186 11.72 2.27 -32.00
CA ARG A 186 11.42 2.07 -33.44
C ARG A 186 11.62 3.31 -34.31
N ARG A 187 11.97 4.45 -33.72
CA ARG A 187 12.15 5.75 -34.39
C ARG A 187 10.86 6.30 -35.02
N GLU A 188 9.69 5.86 -34.56
CA GLU A 188 8.39 6.38 -34.97
C GLU A 188 8.01 7.59 -34.10
N HIS A 189 8.62 8.74 -34.42
CA HIS A 189 8.62 9.94 -33.56
C HIS A 189 7.22 10.47 -33.20
N TRP A 190 6.31 10.53 -34.16
CA TRP A 190 4.96 11.06 -33.92
C TRP A 190 4.18 10.20 -32.92
N LYS A 191 4.36 8.87 -32.96
CA LYS A 191 3.73 7.95 -32.00
C LYS A 191 4.35 8.06 -30.63
N PHE A 192 5.68 8.24 -30.55
CA PHE A 192 6.37 8.54 -29.30
C PHE A 192 5.76 9.78 -28.62
N VAL A 193 5.62 10.90 -29.35
CA VAL A 193 5.01 12.12 -28.83
C VAL A 193 3.54 11.90 -28.45
N LEU A 194 2.74 11.26 -29.32
CA LEU A 194 1.32 11.01 -29.07
C LEU A 194 1.08 10.21 -27.78
N PHE A 195 1.75 9.06 -27.62
CA PHE A 195 1.49 8.18 -26.47
C PHE A 195 2.03 8.75 -25.17
N PHE A 196 3.12 9.53 -25.19
CA PHE A 196 3.51 10.29 -24.01
C PHE A 196 2.51 11.40 -23.69
N GLY A 197 1.97 12.10 -24.69
CA GLY A 197 0.89 13.07 -24.48
C GLY A 197 -0.33 12.46 -23.79
N ILE A 198 -0.73 11.26 -24.20
CA ILE A 198 -1.80 10.48 -23.52
C ILE A 198 -1.37 10.06 -22.11
N ALA A 199 -0.13 9.62 -21.89
CA ALA A 199 0.33 9.22 -20.55
C ALA A 199 0.25 10.38 -19.53
N VAL A 200 0.52 11.61 -19.97
CA VAL A 200 0.51 12.81 -19.13
C VAL A 200 -0.89 13.16 -18.66
N THR A 201 -1.95 12.87 -19.42
CA THR A 201 -3.33 13.12 -18.98
C THR A 201 -3.74 12.22 -17.81
N PHE A 202 -3.14 11.03 -17.69
CA PHE A 202 -3.33 10.18 -16.51
C PHE A 202 -2.45 10.61 -15.35
N LYS A 203 -1.20 10.99 -15.62
CA LYS A 203 -0.22 11.26 -14.55
C LYS A 203 0.96 12.12 -15.03
N TYR A 204 1.15 13.28 -14.39
CA TYR A 204 2.13 14.30 -14.79
C TYR A 204 3.58 13.84 -14.75
N GLN A 205 3.91 12.83 -13.93
CA GLN A 205 5.25 12.23 -13.85
C GLN A 205 5.76 11.77 -15.22
N ALA A 206 4.86 11.38 -16.14
CA ALA A 206 5.20 10.96 -17.50
C ALA A 206 5.94 12.04 -18.31
N VAL A 207 5.75 13.33 -18.01
CA VAL A 207 6.45 14.45 -18.68
C VAL A 207 7.95 14.33 -18.51
N ILE A 208 8.42 13.98 -17.31
CA ILE A 208 9.87 13.95 -17.04
C ILE A 208 10.52 12.75 -17.76
N TYR A 209 9.85 11.59 -17.80
CA TYR A 209 10.30 10.46 -18.62
C TYR A 209 10.38 10.84 -20.10
N PHE A 210 9.35 11.52 -20.62
CA PHE A 210 9.34 12.00 -21.99
C PHE A 210 10.53 12.92 -22.27
N LEU A 211 10.78 13.91 -21.40
CA LEU A 211 11.84 14.90 -21.59
C LEU A 211 13.22 14.25 -21.60
N VAL A 212 13.53 13.34 -20.69
CA VAL A 212 14.84 12.66 -20.71
C VAL A 212 15.00 11.79 -21.96
N PHE A 213 13.92 11.19 -22.49
CA PHE A 213 13.99 10.40 -23.74
C PHE A 213 14.16 11.31 -24.95
N LEU A 214 13.42 12.42 -25.00
CA LEU A 214 13.49 13.41 -26.07
C LEU A 214 14.89 14.04 -26.13
N LEU A 215 15.39 14.56 -25.00
CA LEU A 215 16.69 15.25 -24.92
C LEU A 215 17.86 14.31 -25.21
N LEU A 216 17.73 13.02 -24.92
CA LEU A 216 18.75 12.03 -25.27
C LEU A 216 18.94 11.92 -26.79
N LYS A 217 17.88 12.11 -27.58
CA LYS A 217 17.88 11.91 -29.04
C LYS A 217 17.89 13.20 -29.85
N GLU A 218 17.08 14.19 -29.46
CA GLU A 218 16.91 15.46 -30.17
C GLU A 218 17.65 16.58 -29.44
N LYS A 219 18.46 17.33 -30.18
CA LYS A 219 19.31 18.41 -29.64
C LYS A 219 18.92 19.77 -30.23
N LYS A 220 18.07 19.80 -31.27
CA LYS A 220 17.59 21.05 -31.89
C LYS A 220 16.51 21.67 -31.01
N ILE A 221 16.83 22.82 -30.40
CA ILE A 221 15.96 23.50 -29.43
C ILE A 221 14.51 23.70 -29.91
N PHE A 222 14.31 24.13 -31.16
CA PHE A 222 12.95 24.34 -31.69
C PHE A 222 12.13 23.05 -31.79
N LYS A 223 12.77 21.92 -32.09
CA LYS A 223 12.07 20.64 -32.13
C LYS A 223 11.75 20.13 -30.72
N ILE A 224 12.67 20.35 -29.78
CA ILE A 224 12.45 20.06 -28.36
C ILE A 224 11.23 20.83 -27.86
N LEU A 225 11.19 22.14 -28.10
CA LEU A 225 10.07 23.00 -27.70
C LEU A 225 8.75 22.57 -28.37
N ARG A 226 8.77 22.31 -29.68
CA ARG A 226 7.59 21.80 -30.40
C ARG A 226 7.05 20.53 -29.75
N ASP A 227 7.92 19.55 -29.51
CA ASP A 227 7.49 18.24 -29.00
C ASP A 227 7.05 18.32 -27.53
N ALA A 228 7.65 19.19 -26.73
CA ALA A 228 7.18 19.49 -25.37
C ALA A 228 5.77 20.09 -25.37
N VAL A 229 5.49 21.04 -26.29
CA VAL A 229 4.14 21.61 -26.46
C VAL A 229 3.15 20.54 -26.91
N LEU A 230 3.52 19.70 -27.88
CA LEU A 230 2.64 18.64 -28.37
C LEU A 230 2.29 17.60 -27.30
N VAL A 231 3.23 17.27 -26.39
CA VAL A 231 2.95 16.37 -25.25
C VAL A 231 2.08 17.04 -24.19
N ALA A 232 2.24 18.34 -23.96
CA ALA A 232 1.41 19.07 -22.99
C ALA A 232 -0.02 19.32 -23.49
N LEU A 233 -0.22 19.36 -24.81
CA LEU A 233 -1.47 19.78 -25.45
C LEU A 233 -2.72 19.01 -24.98
N PRO A 234 -2.75 17.67 -24.90
CA PRO A 234 -3.92 16.94 -24.41
C PRO A 234 -4.34 17.36 -22.99
N THR A 235 -3.37 17.49 -22.09
CA THR A 235 -3.60 17.92 -20.71
C THR A 235 -4.12 19.36 -20.65
N VAL A 236 -3.55 20.27 -21.44
CA VAL A 236 -4.01 21.65 -21.52
C VAL A 236 -5.46 21.71 -22.01
N ILE A 237 -5.82 20.90 -23.01
CA ILE A 237 -7.20 20.83 -23.51
C ILE A 237 -8.15 20.36 -22.40
N GLU A 238 -7.81 19.30 -21.67
CA GLU A 238 -8.63 18.83 -20.55
C GLU A 238 -8.80 19.90 -19.46
N ILE A 239 -7.72 20.58 -19.08
CA ILE A 239 -7.78 21.67 -18.11
C ILE A 239 -8.69 22.79 -18.62
N LEU A 240 -8.55 23.22 -19.88
CA LEU A 240 -9.33 24.33 -20.43
C LEU A 240 -10.83 24.02 -20.49
N ILE A 241 -11.21 22.77 -20.80
CA ILE A 241 -12.62 22.34 -20.82
C ILE A 241 -13.25 22.49 -19.42
N TYR A 242 -12.53 22.11 -18.36
CA TYR A 242 -13.08 22.05 -17.00
C TYR A 242 -12.69 23.23 -16.10
N TYR A 243 -11.78 24.11 -16.52
CA TYR A 243 -11.34 25.28 -15.75
C TYR A 243 -12.47 26.21 -15.25
N PRO A 244 -13.60 26.38 -16.00
CA PRO A 244 -14.73 27.17 -15.49
C PRO A 244 -15.35 26.61 -14.20
N SER A 245 -15.29 25.29 -13.97
CA SER A 245 -15.84 24.64 -12.76
C SER A 245 -15.02 24.99 -11.52
N ALA A 246 -15.68 25.54 -10.50
CA ALA A 246 -15.04 25.77 -9.20
C ALA A 246 -14.66 24.45 -8.53
N SER A 247 -15.46 23.40 -8.71
CA SER A 247 -15.21 22.06 -8.16
C SER A 247 -13.98 21.42 -8.79
N PHE A 248 -13.78 21.57 -10.11
CA PHE A 248 -12.56 21.13 -10.78
C PHE A 248 -11.31 21.82 -10.22
N ARG A 249 -11.37 23.15 -10.05
CA ARG A 249 -10.24 23.91 -9.50
C ARG A 249 -9.91 23.49 -8.07
N LYS A 250 -10.90 23.20 -7.23
CA LYS A 250 -10.69 22.71 -5.85
C LYS A 250 -10.23 21.25 -5.79
N SER A 251 -10.74 20.40 -6.68
CA SER A 251 -10.42 18.96 -6.69
C SER A 251 -9.06 18.70 -7.36
N VAL A 252 -8.92 19.02 -8.64
CA VAL A 252 -7.75 18.64 -9.44
C VAL A 252 -6.58 19.61 -9.27
N LEU A 253 -6.83 20.92 -9.32
CA LEU A 253 -5.77 21.94 -9.17
C LEU A 253 -5.48 22.28 -7.69
N GLY A 254 -6.44 22.02 -6.81
CA GLY A 254 -6.32 22.17 -5.36
C GLY A 254 -5.73 20.94 -4.68
N PHE A 255 -5.58 19.82 -5.39
CA PHE A 255 -4.77 18.70 -4.93
C PHE A 255 -3.32 19.19 -4.79
N SER A 256 -2.84 19.30 -3.56
CA SER A 256 -1.53 19.86 -3.17
C SER A 256 -0.33 19.02 -3.67
N ALA A 257 -0.29 18.62 -4.94
CA ALA A 257 0.80 17.84 -5.53
C ALA A 257 2.18 18.52 -5.35
N LEU A 258 2.21 19.85 -5.24
CA LEU A 258 3.43 20.61 -4.98
C LEU A 258 3.97 20.43 -3.56
N THR A 259 3.12 20.22 -2.55
CA THR A 259 3.60 20.01 -1.17
C THR A 259 4.40 18.72 -1.03
N TYR A 260 4.15 17.72 -1.90
CA TYR A 260 4.92 16.48 -1.93
C TYR A 260 6.39 16.70 -2.36
N VAL A 261 6.68 17.76 -3.11
CA VAL A 261 8.03 18.10 -3.61
C VAL A 261 8.67 19.28 -2.86
N GLU A 262 8.02 19.87 -1.86
CA GLU A 262 8.47 21.11 -1.21
C GLU A 262 9.61 20.91 -0.19
N THR A 263 9.93 19.67 0.19
CA THR A 263 11.03 19.37 1.11
C THR A 263 12.39 19.73 0.51
N GLY A 264 13.19 20.50 1.23
CA GLY A 264 14.52 20.93 0.81
C GLY A 264 15.62 20.51 1.78
N LEU A 265 16.84 20.35 1.26
CA LEU A 265 18.04 20.16 2.05
C LEU A 265 18.57 21.53 2.47
N ASP A 266 18.61 21.79 3.78
CA ASP A 266 19.26 22.98 4.31
C ASP A 266 20.78 22.77 4.37
N LEU A 267 21.52 23.63 3.66
CA LEU A 267 22.97 23.65 3.62
C LEU A 267 23.54 24.95 4.25
N GLY A 268 22.74 25.70 5.01
CA GLY A 268 23.13 26.99 5.60
C GLY A 268 23.15 28.15 4.61
N GLY A 269 22.44 28.04 3.48
CA GLY A 269 22.31 29.07 2.45
C GLY A 269 21.10 30.00 2.65
N LEU A 270 20.79 30.83 1.66
CA LEU A 270 19.65 31.76 1.72
C LEU A 270 18.29 31.05 1.87
N ARG A 271 18.15 29.85 1.28
CA ARG A 271 16.97 28.98 1.34
C ARG A 271 17.37 27.51 1.18
N PRO A 272 16.56 26.57 1.67
CA PRO A 272 16.76 25.14 1.40
C PRO A 272 16.78 24.82 -0.09
N ILE A 273 17.60 23.84 -0.49
CA ILE A 273 17.71 23.39 -1.87
C ILE A 273 16.74 22.22 -2.09
N ASN A 274 15.87 22.35 -3.09
CA ASN A 274 14.99 21.26 -3.49
C ASN A 274 15.78 20.16 -4.23
N VAL A 275 16.10 19.08 -3.52
CA VAL A 275 16.95 17.99 -4.03
C VAL A 275 16.28 17.26 -5.21
N PHE A 276 14.96 17.13 -5.20
CA PHE A 276 14.21 16.56 -6.32
C PHE A 276 14.47 17.33 -7.62
N LEU A 277 14.31 18.67 -7.59
CA LEU A 277 14.55 19.52 -8.76
C LEU A 277 16.01 19.46 -9.22
N VAL A 278 16.97 19.43 -8.28
CA VAL A 278 18.40 19.28 -8.61
C VAL A 278 18.64 17.99 -9.39
N VAL A 279 18.14 16.85 -8.90
CA VAL A 279 18.32 15.55 -9.58
C VAL A 279 17.67 15.56 -10.96
N ILE A 280 16.44 16.08 -11.09
CA ILE A 280 15.78 16.19 -12.40
C ILE A 280 16.57 17.06 -13.37
N LEU A 281 17.04 18.24 -12.95
CA LEU A 281 17.84 19.11 -13.79
C LEU A 281 19.14 18.45 -14.24
N VAL A 282 19.84 17.75 -13.33
CA VAL A 282 21.05 16.99 -13.67
C VAL A 282 20.74 15.91 -14.69
N LEU A 283 19.63 15.18 -14.55
CA LEU A 283 19.22 14.15 -15.52
C LEU A 283 18.88 14.74 -16.89
N LEU A 284 18.19 15.88 -16.95
CA LEU A 284 17.86 16.57 -18.20
C LEU A 284 19.12 17.09 -18.90
N ILE A 285 20.04 17.71 -18.14
CA ILE A 285 21.34 18.16 -18.66
C ILE A 285 22.15 16.97 -19.14
N ALA A 286 22.24 15.90 -18.37
CA ALA A 286 22.93 14.67 -18.77
C ALA A 286 22.33 14.10 -20.05
N ALA A 287 21.00 13.98 -20.13
CA ALA A 287 20.31 13.51 -21.34
C ALA A 287 20.67 14.37 -22.56
N TYR A 288 20.69 15.70 -22.42
CA TYR A 288 21.07 16.61 -23.49
C TYR A 288 22.56 16.49 -23.90
N LEU A 289 23.47 16.30 -22.95
CA LEU A 289 24.92 16.21 -23.21
C LEU A 289 25.38 14.85 -23.72
N ILE A 290 24.70 13.76 -23.34
CA ILE A 290 25.05 12.41 -23.81
C ILE A 290 24.89 12.36 -25.34
N LYS A 291 26.00 12.05 -26.02
CA LYS A 291 26.06 11.80 -27.45
C LYS A 291 26.05 10.29 -27.69
N ILE A 292 25.05 9.82 -28.43
CA ILE A 292 24.92 8.40 -28.77
C ILE A 292 25.49 8.18 -30.17
N GLU A 293 26.63 7.52 -30.24
CA GLU A 293 27.31 7.19 -31.50
C GLU A 293 26.74 5.91 -32.13
N ASN A 294 26.34 4.93 -31.30
CA ASN A 294 25.76 3.66 -31.75
C ASN A 294 24.27 3.56 -31.34
N LYS A 295 23.41 3.20 -32.30
CA LYS A 295 21.99 2.92 -32.08
C LYS A 295 21.73 1.98 -30.91
N ASP A 296 22.59 0.99 -30.69
CA ASP A 296 22.40 0.03 -29.60
C ASP A 296 22.45 0.70 -28.24
N LYS A 297 23.29 1.73 -28.07
CA LYS A 297 23.46 2.45 -26.79
C LYS A 297 22.28 3.34 -26.41
N ILE A 298 21.33 3.58 -27.32
CA ILE A 298 20.13 4.35 -26.99
C ILE A 298 19.32 3.68 -25.88
N PHE A 299 19.19 2.36 -25.93
CA PHE A 299 18.43 1.60 -24.94
C PHE A 299 19.07 1.71 -23.54
N ASP A 300 20.39 1.48 -23.44
CA ASP A 300 21.11 1.50 -22.17
C ASP A 300 21.00 2.87 -21.49
N TRP A 301 21.23 3.95 -22.23
CA TRP A 301 21.15 5.31 -21.71
C TRP A 301 19.71 5.73 -21.40
N THR A 302 18.75 5.37 -22.24
CA THR A 302 17.34 5.63 -21.95
C THR A 302 16.91 4.93 -20.65
N LEU A 303 17.34 3.69 -20.46
CA LEU A 303 17.02 2.91 -19.26
C LEU A 303 17.69 3.46 -18.00
N PHE A 304 18.94 3.92 -18.10
CA PHE A 304 19.62 4.62 -17.02
C PHE A 304 18.89 5.89 -16.60
N LEU A 305 18.52 6.74 -17.57
CA LEU A 305 17.79 7.97 -17.32
C LEU A 305 16.39 7.70 -16.75
N ALA A 306 15.68 6.68 -17.24
CA ALA A 306 14.36 6.30 -16.72
C ALA A 306 14.42 5.84 -15.26
N ASN A 307 15.41 5.04 -14.88
CA ASN A 307 15.63 4.66 -13.49
C ASN A 307 16.06 5.87 -12.63
N GLY A 308 16.81 6.83 -13.20
CA GLY A 308 17.11 8.11 -12.54
C GLY A 308 15.86 8.93 -12.27
N VAL A 309 14.94 9.03 -13.23
CA VAL A 309 13.64 9.70 -13.05
C VAL A 309 12.80 8.97 -12.00
N SER A 310 12.81 7.63 -12.01
CA SER A 310 12.14 6.81 -10.97
C SER A 310 12.69 7.13 -9.58
N PHE A 311 14.02 7.15 -9.43
CA PHE A 311 14.68 7.49 -8.17
C PHE A 311 14.38 8.92 -7.73
N ALA A 312 14.34 9.89 -8.64
CA ALA A 312 13.97 11.25 -8.28
C ALA A 312 12.56 11.29 -7.66
N PHE A 313 11.56 10.67 -8.30
CA PHE A 313 10.18 10.68 -7.81
C PHE A 313 9.95 9.85 -6.54
N PHE A 314 10.67 8.75 -6.34
CA PHE A 314 10.41 7.82 -5.23
C PHE A 314 11.49 7.86 -4.13
N GLY A 315 12.57 8.60 -4.35
CA GLY A 315 13.62 8.84 -3.36
C GLY A 315 13.60 10.27 -2.80
N MET A 316 13.06 11.26 -3.51
CA MET A 316 13.18 12.68 -3.11
C MET A 316 11.85 13.37 -2.83
N VAL A 317 10.74 12.63 -2.91
CA VAL A 317 9.38 13.16 -2.84
C VAL A 317 8.54 12.21 -1.99
N ALA A 318 7.60 12.74 -1.22
CA ALA A 318 6.60 11.89 -0.57
C ALA A 318 5.77 11.15 -1.65
N PHE A 319 5.46 9.88 -1.43
CA PHE A 319 4.75 9.07 -2.41
C PHE A 319 3.78 8.09 -1.76
N HIS A 320 2.71 7.76 -2.49
CA HIS A 320 1.87 6.61 -2.17
C HIS A 320 2.48 5.34 -2.78
N PRO A 321 2.45 4.20 -2.07
CA PRO A 321 3.26 3.02 -2.40
C PRO A 321 2.90 2.39 -3.75
N GLN A 322 1.65 2.53 -4.21
CA GLN A 322 1.25 2.05 -5.54
C GLN A 322 1.94 2.78 -6.69
N TRP A 323 2.43 4.01 -6.49
CA TRP A 323 3.06 4.79 -7.55
C TRP A 323 4.38 4.18 -8.00
N LEU A 324 5.04 3.37 -7.16
CA LEU A 324 6.26 2.63 -7.51
C LEU A 324 6.09 1.74 -8.76
N LEU A 325 4.86 1.40 -9.14
CA LEU A 325 4.55 0.73 -10.40
C LEU A 325 5.17 1.42 -11.63
N LEU A 326 5.32 2.75 -11.62
CA LEU A 326 5.96 3.51 -12.69
C LEU A 326 7.44 3.13 -12.89
N ALA A 327 8.13 2.74 -11.81
CA ALA A 327 9.54 2.35 -11.85
C ALA A 327 9.74 0.90 -12.32
N VAL A 328 8.78 0.02 -12.04
CA VAL A 328 8.92 -1.44 -12.20
C VAL A 328 9.37 -1.86 -13.60
N PRO A 329 8.81 -1.35 -14.72
CA PRO A 329 9.29 -1.70 -16.05
C PRO A 329 10.80 -1.47 -16.24
N PHE A 330 11.28 -0.32 -15.78
CA PHE A 330 12.67 0.10 -15.95
C PHE A 330 13.59 -0.63 -14.97
N MET A 331 13.12 -0.93 -13.76
CA MET A 331 13.85 -1.77 -12.81
C MET A 331 14.03 -3.19 -13.37
N ILE A 332 12.97 -3.82 -13.88
CA ILE A 332 13.05 -5.18 -14.45
C ILE A 332 13.98 -5.24 -15.65
N LEU A 333 13.87 -4.27 -16.57
CA LEU A 333 14.79 -4.20 -17.70
C LEU A 333 16.24 -3.97 -17.23
N ALA A 334 16.45 -3.13 -16.21
CA ALA A 334 17.77 -2.89 -15.63
C ALA A 334 18.35 -4.14 -14.96
N ILE A 335 17.52 -4.91 -14.23
CA ILE A 335 17.91 -6.21 -13.63
C ILE A 335 18.41 -7.15 -14.70
N GLN A 336 17.61 -7.37 -15.75
CA GLN A 336 17.86 -8.39 -16.75
C GLN A 336 19.06 -8.08 -17.65
N GLN A 337 19.47 -6.82 -17.76
CA GLN A 337 20.66 -6.43 -18.51
C GLN A 337 21.92 -6.31 -17.63
N ASN A 338 21.79 -6.34 -16.31
CA ASN A 338 22.92 -6.10 -15.41
C ASN A 338 23.84 -7.33 -15.32
N LYS A 339 25.15 -7.09 -15.14
CA LYS A 339 26.13 -8.14 -14.78
C LYS A 339 25.95 -8.71 -13.37
N ASN A 340 25.16 -8.03 -12.54
CA ASN A 340 24.87 -8.41 -11.15
C ASN A 340 23.37 -8.70 -10.99
N CYS A 341 22.74 -9.39 -11.95
CA CYS A 341 21.30 -9.63 -11.95
C CYS A 341 20.83 -10.29 -10.65
N LYS A 342 21.60 -11.25 -10.11
CA LYS A 342 21.31 -11.90 -8.82
C LYS A 342 21.22 -10.91 -7.65
N LEU A 343 22.16 -9.97 -7.55
CA LEU A 343 22.17 -8.96 -6.48
C LEU A 343 20.89 -8.12 -6.54
N LEU A 344 20.51 -7.66 -7.72
CA LEU A 344 19.33 -6.82 -7.88
C LEU A 344 18.03 -7.57 -7.52
N TRP A 345 17.92 -8.87 -7.82
CA TRP A 345 16.80 -9.69 -7.34
C TRP A 345 16.76 -9.83 -5.81
N ILE A 346 17.92 -9.95 -5.15
CA ILE A 346 17.98 -9.95 -3.68
C ILE A 346 17.52 -8.59 -3.13
N LEU A 347 17.98 -7.49 -3.72
CA LEU A 347 17.55 -6.15 -3.33
C LEU A 347 16.03 -5.96 -3.54
N GLN A 348 15.44 -6.58 -4.56
CA GLN A 348 13.98 -6.57 -4.76
C GLN A 348 13.22 -7.22 -3.59
N ASN A 349 13.76 -8.28 -2.99
CA ASN A 349 13.15 -8.95 -1.84
C ASN A 349 13.26 -8.11 -0.57
N ILE A 350 14.42 -7.48 -0.35
CA ILE A 350 14.60 -6.57 0.78
C ILE A 350 13.67 -5.37 0.64
N LEU A 351 13.59 -4.80 -0.58
CA LEU A 351 12.71 -3.68 -0.91
C LEU A 351 11.25 -3.99 -0.61
N ILE A 352 10.73 -5.15 -1.06
CA ILE A 352 9.32 -5.45 -0.86
C ILE A 352 8.97 -5.71 0.61
N ILE A 353 9.85 -6.38 1.36
CA ILE A 353 9.63 -6.62 2.79
C ILE A 353 9.62 -5.27 3.52
N ALA A 354 10.64 -4.43 3.31
CA ALA A 354 10.71 -3.11 3.92
C ALA A 354 9.50 -2.23 3.53
N LEU A 355 9.07 -2.28 2.27
CA LEU A 355 7.91 -1.54 1.80
C LEU A 355 6.63 -2.02 2.47
N TYR A 356 6.37 -3.33 2.55
CA TYR A 356 5.14 -3.84 3.19
C TYR A 356 5.08 -3.49 4.67
N THR A 357 6.18 -3.67 5.40
CA THR A 357 6.28 -3.28 6.82
C THR A 357 6.04 -1.78 6.99
N LEU A 358 6.57 -0.93 6.11
CA LEU A 358 6.29 0.52 6.14
C LEU A 358 4.81 0.82 5.79
N VAL A 359 4.26 0.13 4.80
CA VAL A 359 2.92 0.39 4.27
C VAL A 359 1.83 0.11 5.30
N VAL A 360 1.88 -1.05 5.96
CA VAL A 360 0.84 -1.44 6.92
C VAL A 360 0.85 -0.56 8.18
N GLN A 361 1.96 0.12 8.46
CA GLN A 361 2.07 1.07 9.55
C GLN A 361 1.61 2.49 9.15
N ASN A 362 2.00 2.96 7.97
CA ASN A 362 1.70 4.33 7.53
C ASN A 362 0.29 4.51 6.95
N TRP A 363 -0.31 3.41 6.48
CA TRP A 363 -1.67 3.39 5.93
C TRP A 363 -2.52 2.32 6.60
N ALA A 364 -2.37 2.15 7.91
CA ALA A 364 -3.22 1.30 8.74
C ALA A 364 -4.71 1.64 8.52
N GLY A 365 -5.55 0.63 8.42
CA GLY A 365 -6.98 0.81 8.10
C GLY A 365 -7.30 0.96 6.61
N ASN A 366 -6.30 1.19 5.75
CA ASN A 366 -6.50 1.46 4.32
C ASN A 366 -5.76 0.46 3.42
N VAL A 367 -4.45 0.26 3.64
CA VAL A 367 -3.60 -0.61 2.81
C VAL A 367 -3.01 -1.72 3.67
N ASP A 368 -3.90 -2.63 4.08
CA ASP A 368 -3.61 -3.75 4.97
C ASP A 368 -4.68 -4.84 4.79
N GLN A 369 -5.03 -5.60 5.84
CA GLN A 369 -6.12 -6.57 5.81
C GLN A 369 -7.49 -5.97 5.42
N ASN A 370 -7.69 -4.65 5.55
CA ASN A 370 -8.95 -4.00 5.17
C ASN A 370 -9.24 -4.07 3.66
N LEU A 371 -8.27 -4.44 2.83
CA LEU A 371 -8.50 -4.76 1.42
C LEU A 371 -9.50 -5.91 1.21
N PHE A 372 -9.74 -6.75 2.23
CA PHE A 372 -10.79 -7.78 2.19
C PHE A 372 -12.22 -7.20 2.21
N ARG A 373 -12.42 -5.98 2.72
CA ARG A 373 -13.76 -5.36 2.85
C ARG A 373 -14.43 -5.07 1.51
N TYR A 374 -13.65 -4.94 0.45
CA TYR A 374 -14.13 -4.61 -0.90
C TYR A 374 -14.12 -5.81 -1.85
N SER A 375 -13.83 -7.01 -1.32
CA SER A 375 -13.56 -8.22 -2.07
C SER A 375 -14.59 -9.33 -1.77
N VAL A 376 -14.34 -10.57 -2.24
CA VAL A 376 -15.22 -11.72 -1.94
C VAL A 376 -15.36 -12.00 -0.44
N PHE A 377 -14.45 -11.48 0.38
CA PHE A 377 -14.43 -11.65 1.83
C PHE A 377 -15.18 -10.54 2.59
N LYS A 378 -15.88 -9.63 1.90
CA LYS A 378 -16.57 -8.51 2.56
C LYS A 378 -17.54 -8.93 3.68
N GLY A 379 -18.15 -10.12 3.55
CA GLY A 379 -19.09 -10.64 4.54
C GLY A 379 -18.43 -11.24 5.79
N VAL A 380 -17.12 -11.49 5.74
CA VAL A 380 -16.32 -12.02 6.86
C VAL A 380 -15.54 -10.90 7.54
N ALA A 381 -15.20 -9.82 6.81
CA ALA A 381 -14.45 -8.70 7.36
C ALA A 381 -15.22 -8.02 8.52
N PRO A 382 -14.67 -8.01 9.75
CA PRO A 382 -15.35 -7.47 10.93
C PRO A 382 -15.32 -5.94 10.93
N SER A 383 -16.07 -5.28 11.81
CA SER A 383 -15.96 -3.83 12.00
C SER A 383 -14.56 -3.45 12.53
N GLY A 384 -14.07 -4.16 13.55
CA GLY A 384 -12.70 -4.07 14.08
C GLY A 384 -11.97 -5.41 13.98
N TRP A 385 -10.73 -5.40 13.49
CA TRP A 385 -9.92 -6.61 13.37
C TRP A 385 -9.25 -6.95 14.71
N ALA A 386 -9.42 -8.17 15.21
CA ALA A 386 -8.79 -8.61 16.46
C ALA A 386 -7.25 -8.75 16.35
N ILE A 387 -6.77 -9.09 15.15
CA ILE A 387 -5.36 -9.13 14.79
C ILE A 387 -5.23 -8.39 13.46
N THR A 388 -4.31 -7.45 13.40
CA THR A 388 -4.01 -6.63 12.23
C THR A 388 -2.69 -7.05 11.58
N MET A 389 -2.47 -6.67 10.32
CA MET A 389 -1.16 -6.87 9.69
C MET A 389 -0.06 -6.03 10.37
N GLN A 390 -0.43 -4.91 10.99
CA GLN A 390 0.47 -4.07 11.76
C GLN A 390 1.02 -4.81 12.99
N ASP A 391 0.19 -5.61 13.67
CA ASP A 391 0.62 -6.45 14.80
C ASP A 391 1.63 -7.52 14.38
N ILE A 392 1.52 -8.01 13.14
CA ILE A 392 2.39 -9.08 12.59
C ILE A 392 3.68 -8.51 11.99
N LEU A 393 3.59 -7.35 11.34
CA LEU A 393 4.68 -6.67 10.64
C LEU A 393 5.04 -5.35 11.34
N SER A 394 5.24 -5.41 12.67
CA SER A 394 5.64 -4.25 13.46
C SER A 394 7.13 -3.95 13.31
N TYR A 395 7.48 -2.66 13.24
CA TYR A 395 8.86 -2.21 13.28
C TYR A 395 8.96 -0.76 13.74
N ASP A 396 9.57 -0.54 14.90
CA ASP A 396 9.53 0.74 15.60
C ASP A 396 10.17 1.90 14.83
N ASN A 397 11.23 1.63 14.05
CA ASN A 397 12.01 2.69 13.41
C ASN A 397 11.69 2.86 11.91
N GLN A 398 10.58 3.54 11.61
CA GLN A 398 10.17 3.79 10.22
C GLN A 398 11.22 4.57 9.39
N ILE A 399 12.06 5.40 10.03
CA ILE A 399 13.15 6.12 9.36
C ILE A 399 14.14 5.15 8.74
N TYR A 400 14.48 4.06 9.44
CA TYR A 400 15.39 3.04 8.91
C TYR A 400 14.78 2.24 7.76
N LEU A 401 13.48 1.92 7.83
CA LEU A 401 12.76 1.28 6.72
C LEU A 401 12.78 2.17 5.47
N PHE A 402 12.43 3.44 5.62
CA PHE A 402 12.42 4.38 4.51
C PHE A 402 13.83 4.59 3.94
N THR A 403 14.85 4.69 4.80
CA THR A 403 16.26 4.78 4.38
C THR A 403 16.68 3.53 3.58
N CYS A 404 16.26 2.33 4.01
CA CYS A 404 16.54 1.09 3.28
C CYS A 404 15.91 1.12 1.87
N ILE A 405 14.63 1.47 1.78
CA ILE A 405 13.91 1.63 0.50
C ILE A 405 14.65 2.64 -0.39
N TRP A 406 15.01 3.79 0.16
CA TRP A 406 15.71 4.86 -0.55
C TRP A 406 17.05 4.40 -1.12
N VAL A 407 17.88 3.73 -0.32
CA VAL A 407 19.20 3.22 -0.76
C VAL A 407 19.02 2.21 -1.88
N ILE A 408 18.04 1.32 -1.79
CA ILE A 408 17.78 0.32 -2.84
C ILE A 408 17.34 1.00 -4.14
N LEU A 409 16.44 1.99 -4.08
CA LEU A 409 16.04 2.75 -5.27
C LEU A 409 17.23 3.50 -5.90
N LEU A 410 18.12 4.07 -5.08
CA LEU A 410 19.36 4.68 -5.56
C LEU A 410 20.26 3.65 -6.26
N LEU A 411 20.40 2.45 -5.69
CA LEU A 411 21.20 1.38 -6.28
C LEU A 411 20.65 0.94 -7.65
N TYR A 412 19.33 0.87 -7.83
CA TYR A 412 18.74 0.61 -9.15
C TYR A 412 19.11 1.69 -10.17
N PHE A 413 19.09 2.96 -9.77
CA PHE A 413 19.56 4.04 -10.63
C PHE A 413 21.05 3.89 -10.95
N VAL A 414 21.92 3.82 -9.94
CA VAL A 414 23.39 3.78 -10.12
C VAL A 414 23.83 2.53 -10.90
N LEU A 415 23.27 1.36 -10.60
CA LEU A 415 23.64 0.10 -11.24
C LEU A 415 23.05 -0.04 -12.64
N SER A 416 22.04 0.76 -13.02
CA SER A 416 21.57 0.82 -14.41
C SER A 416 22.52 1.55 -15.35
N TYR A 417 23.59 2.18 -14.84
CA TYR A 417 24.59 2.87 -15.67
C TYR A 417 25.26 1.92 -16.67
N PRO A 418 25.49 2.33 -17.94
CA PRO A 418 25.94 1.43 -19.01
C PRO A 418 27.20 0.58 -18.74
N ARG A 419 28.09 1.00 -17.82
CA ARG A 419 29.28 0.21 -17.44
C ARG A 419 28.95 -1.15 -16.80
N PHE A 420 27.80 -1.24 -16.13
CA PHE A 420 27.33 -2.43 -15.42
C PHE A 420 26.46 -3.35 -16.27
N VAL A 421 26.17 -2.96 -17.52
CA VAL A 421 25.34 -3.73 -18.45
C VAL A 421 26.18 -4.83 -19.11
N GLN A 422 25.57 -6.01 -19.31
CA GLN A 422 26.17 -7.15 -20.01
C GLN A 422 26.54 -6.78 -21.46
N ASN A 423 27.65 -7.33 -21.97
CA ASN A 423 28.10 -7.07 -23.34
C ASN A 423 27.18 -7.77 -24.36
N ASP A 424 26.80 -9.01 -24.09
CA ASP A 424 25.81 -9.77 -24.87
C ASP A 424 24.43 -9.60 -24.23
N ARG A 425 23.52 -8.91 -24.94
CA ARG A 425 22.16 -8.69 -24.47
C ARG A 425 21.31 -9.95 -24.46
N THR A 426 21.67 -10.97 -25.24
CA THR A 426 20.93 -12.23 -25.31
C THR A 426 21.28 -13.19 -24.17
N ALA A 427 22.44 -12.98 -23.54
CA ALA A 427 22.91 -13.79 -22.42
C ALA A 427 21.94 -13.75 -21.23
N LEU A 428 21.73 -14.91 -20.61
CA LEU A 428 20.97 -15.08 -19.38
C LEU A 428 21.94 -15.57 -18.30
N GLU A 429 21.95 -14.91 -17.15
CA GLU A 429 22.72 -15.40 -16.01
C GLU A 429 22.18 -16.74 -15.53
N LYS A 430 23.10 -17.59 -15.05
CA LYS A 430 22.73 -18.83 -14.36
C LYS A 430 21.80 -18.49 -13.18
N ASP A 431 20.78 -19.31 -12.97
CA ASP A 431 19.78 -19.16 -11.91
C ASP A 431 18.84 -17.94 -12.04
N THR A 432 18.79 -17.25 -13.19
CA THR A 432 17.87 -16.11 -13.38
C THR A 432 16.40 -16.46 -13.05
N LEU A 433 15.92 -17.61 -13.53
CA LEU A 433 14.55 -18.08 -13.25
C LEU A 433 14.33 -18.41 -11.77
N VAL A 434 15.32 -19.01 -11.11
CA VAL A 434 15.29 -19.30 -9.67
C VAL A 434 15.08 -18.00 -8.89
N ASN A 435 15.88 -16.97 -9.18
CA ASN A 435 15.83 -15.69 -8.48
C ASN A 435 14.48 -14.99 -8.70
N ILE A 436 13.96 -15.04 -9.92
CA ILE A 436 12.62 -14.53 -10.27
C ILE A 436 11.53 -15.25 -9.45
N ARG A 437 11.56 -16.59 -9.39
CA ARG A 437 10.59 -17.40 -8.64
C ARG A 437 10.66 -17.14 -7.13
N ILE A 438 11.87 -17.05 -6.58
CA ILE A 438 12.08 -16.70 -5.16
C ILE A 438 11.49 -15.32 -4.89
N ALA A 439 11.77 -14.34 -5.75
CA ALA A 439 11.28 -12.99 -5.54
C ALA A 439 9.75 -12.92 -5.53
N PHE A 440 9.11 -13.61 -6.47
CA PHE A 440 7.66 -13.76 -6.49
C PHE A 440 7.11 -14.43 -5.22
N ALA A 441 7.70 -15.55 -4.79
CA ALA A 441 7.26 -16.26 -3.60
C ALA A 441 7.39 -15.41 -2.34
N VAL A 442 8.53 -14.73 -2.14
CA VAL A 442 8.75 -13.80 -1.02
C VAL A 442 7.73 -12.67 -1.06
N GLY A 443 7.58 -12.01 -2.22
CA GLY A 443 6.65 -10.89 -2.38
C GLY A 443 5.18 -11.26 -2.19
N PHE A 444 4.77 -12.45 -2.61
CA PHE A 444 3.41 -12.92 -2.39
C PHE A 444 3.19 -13.33 -0.92
N LEU A 445 4.07 -14.16 -0.35
CA LEU A 445 3.90 -14.68 1.01
C LEU A 445 4.05 -13.61 2.08
N ALA A 446 4.93 -12.62 1.88
CA ALA A 446 5.11 -11.50 2.82
C ALA A 446 3.85 -10.62 2.94
N TRP A 447 2.98 -10.59 1.92
CA TRP A 447 1.69 -9.92 1.99
C TRP A 447 0.56 -10.87 2.41
N ALA A 448 0.41 -11.95 1.64
CA ALA A 448 -0.72 -12.87 1.78
C ALA A 448 -0.68 -13.60 3.12
N GLY A 449 0.49 -13.97 3.63
CA GLY A 449 0.62 -14.65 4.93
C GLY A 449 -0.03 -13.86 6.06
N PRO A 450 0.48 -12.65 6.38
CA PRO A 450 -0.11 -11.79 7.41
C PRO A 450 -1.60 -11.48 7.15
N ALA A 451 -1.97 -11.12 5.92
CA ALA A 451 -3.36 -10.79 5.61
C ALA A 451 -4.31 -11.98 5.86
N PHE A 452 -3.98 -13.18 5.40
CA PHE A 452 -4.82 -14.36 5.60
C PHE A 452 -4.83 -14.85 7.06
N ILE A 453 -3.82 -14.53 7.88
CA ILE A 453 -3.87 -14.74 9.33
C ILE A 453 -4.95 -13.85 9.95
N CYS A 454 -5.01 -12.56 9.59
CA CYS A 454 -6.08 -11.65 10.03
C CYS A 454 -7.47 -12.17 9.60
N LEU A 455 -7.60 -12.61 8.34
CA LEU A 455 -8.85 -13.16 7.83
C LEU A 455 -9.26 -14.45 8.54
N ALA A 456 -8.31 -15.32 8.89
CA ALA A 456 -8.59 -16.54 9.63
C ALA A 456 -9.08 -16.26 11.06
N SER A 457 -8.56 -15.21 11.71
CA SER A 457 -9.08 -14.73 13.00
C SER A 457 -10.53 -14.24 12.85
N ALA A 458 -10.80 -13.35 11.88
CA ALA A 458 -12.15 -12.89 11.58
C ALA A 458 -13.14 -14.02 11.23
N ALA A 459 -12.69 -15.04 10.49
CA ALA A 459 -13.53 -16.20 10.13
C ALA A 459 -13.92 -17.08 11.33
N LYS A 460 -13.18 -16.99 12.45
CA LYS A 460 -13.55 -17.61 13.73
C LYS A 460 -14.53 -16.76 14.54
N GLY A 461 -14.99 -15.63 14.00
CA GLY A 461 -15.83 -14.68 14.71
C GLY A 461 -15.06 -13.74 15.64
N GLU A 462 -13.73 -13.75 15.64
CA GLU A 462 -12.90 -12.88 16.49
C GLU A 462 -12.86 -11.45 15.95
N PHE A 463 -13.10 -10.46 16.82
CA PHE A 463 -13.08 -9.05 16.46
C PHE A 463 -12.66 -8.15 17.62
N GLN A 464 -12.13 -6.98 17.27
CA GLN A 464 -11.88 -5.91 18.24
C GLN A 464 -13.20 -5.21 18.53
N MET A 465 -13.74 -5.39 19.74
CA MET A 465 -15.03 -4.83 20.15
C MET A 465 -14.87 -3.39 20.66
N ILE A 466 -13.87 -3.17 21.52
CA ILE A 466 -13.55 -1.86 22.08
C ILE A 466 -12.07 -1.62 21.90
N ASP A 467 -11.70 -0.47 21.35
CA ASP A 467 -10.31 -0.04 21.24
C ASP A 467 -10.24 1.43 21.64
N ASN A 468 -10.10 1.67 22.95
CA ASN A 468 -10.02 3.02 23.50
C ASN A 468 -8.55 3.45 23.58
N ILE A 469 -7.92 3.59 22.41
CA ILE A 469 -6.64 4.27 22.28
C ILE A 469 -6.90 5.72 21.86
N SER A 470 -6.42 6.68 22.64
CA SER A 470 -6.45 8.10 22.32
C SER A 470 -5.07 8.61 21.91
N GLU A 471 -5.05 9.53 20.95
CA GLU A 471 -3.87 10.36 20.63
C GLU A 471 -3.66 11.50 21.65
N ALA A 472 -4.65 11.79 22.51
CA ALA A 472 -4.54 12.80 23.56
C ALA A 472 -3.73 12.27 24.77
N GLU A 473 -3.19 13.20 25.57
CA GLU A 473 -2.52 12.87 26.82
C GLU A 473 -3.50 12.17 27.77
N TYR A 474 -3.25 10.90 28.06
CA TYR A 474 -4.02 10.19 29.05
C TYR A 474 -3.85 10.81 30.43
N THR A 475 -4.97 11.00 31.13
CA THR A 475 -4.96 11.44 32.52
C THR A 475 -4.85 10.23 33.45
N PRO A 476 -3.81 10.15 34.31
CA PRO A 476 -3.67 9.05 35.25
C PRO A 476 -4.71 9.15 36.37
N ILE A 477 -5.31 8.02 36.71
CA ILE A 477 -6.22 7.81 37.83
C ILE A 477 -5.55 6.80 38.75
N ALA A 478 -5.12 7.25 39.93
CA ALA A 478 -4.61 6.34 40.96
C ALA A 478 -5.73 5.41 41.42
N VAL A 479 -5.43 4.12 41.56
CA VAL A 479 -6.36 3.12 42.10
C VAL A 479 -5.88 2.73 43.49
N THR A 480 -6.58 3.21 44.52
CA THR A 480 -6.28 2.97 45.93
C THR A 480 -7.41 2.18 46.60
N GLU A 481 -7.20 1.75 47.85
CA GLU A 481 -8.18 1.08 48.71
C GLU A 481 -9.50 1.86 48.91
N ASN A 482 -9.49 3.17 48.64
CA ASN A 482 -10.66 4.05 48.76
C ASN A 482 -11.29 4.42 47.40
N GLN A 483 -10.83 3.81 46.30
CA GLN A 483 -11.26 4.15 44.95
C GLN A 483 -11.70 2.92 44.16
N ILE A 484 -12.90 3.00 43.60
CA ILE A 484 -13.41 2.07 42.60
C ILE A 484 -13.53 2.85 41.29
N VAL A 485 -12.81 2.39 40.27
CA VAL A 485 -12.91 2.95 38.91
C VAL A 485 -13.81 2.03 38.10
N THR A 486 -14.94 2.55 37.63
CA THR A 486 -15.95 1.78 36.90
C THR A 486 -16.08 2.29 35.47
N GLN A 487 -15.98 1.39 34.49
CA GLN A 487 -16.24 1.69 33.09
C GLN A 487 -17.44 0.90 32.59
N GLN A 488 -18.49 1.61 32.15
CA GLN A 488 -19.63 0.98 31.47
C GLN A 488 -19.33 0.75 29.99
N PHE A 489 -19.78 -0.38 29.44
CA PHE A 489 -19.77 -0.63 28.00
C PHE A 489 -20.96 -1.48 27.52
N ASN A 490 -21.34 -1.27 26.27
CA ASN A 490 -22.36 -2.06 25.58
C ASN A 490 -21.69 -3.26 24.92
N ASN A 491 -22.08 -4.48 25.31
CA ASN A 491 -21.50 -5.70 24.76
C ASN A 491 -22.14 -6.09 23.42
N THR A 492 -21.32 -6.56 22.50
CA THR A 492 -21.76 -7.07 21.19
C THR A 492 -21.21 -8.46 20.87
N ALA A 493 -20.39 -9.03 21.76
CA ALA A 493 -19.80 -10.36 21.63
C ALA A 493 -20.62 -11.41 22.40
N GLU A 494 -20.46 -12.68 22.05
CA GLU A 494 -20.95 -13.83 22.83
C GLU A 494 -19.91 -14.27 23.88
N GLU A 495 -18.64 -13.97 23.64
CA GLU A 495 -17.52 -14.33 24.50
C GLU A 495 -16.50 -13.18 24.50
N ILE A 496 -16.00 -12.77 25.67
CA ILE A 496 -14.83 -11.90 25.82
C ILE A 496 -13.63 -12.79 26.13
N TYR A 497 -12.63 -12.83 25.24
CA TYR A 497 -11.46 -13.69 25.43
C TYR A 497 -10.17 -12.94 25.74
N ASP A 498 -10.17 -11.62 25.56
CA ASP A 498 -9.03 -10.76 25.84
C ASP A 498 -9.52 -9.37 26.25
N LEU A 499 -8.97 -8.89 27.37
CA LEU A 499 -9.20 -7.54 27.88
C LEU A 499 -7.85 -6.99 28.32
N GLU A 500 -7.42 -5.92 27.68
CA GLU A 500 -6.17 -5.23 27.99
C GLU A 500 -6.47 -3.89 28.66
N LEU A 501 -5.69 -3.54 29.68
CA LEU A 501 -5.76 -2.26 30.37
C LEU A 501 -4.40 -1.56 30.32
N TYR A 502 -4.40 -0.26 30.04
CA TYR A 502 -3.17 0.54 30.08
C TYR A 502 -2.87 0.95 31.54
N ILE A 503 -1.72 0.52 32.06
CA ILE A 503 -1.35 0.65 33.48
C ILE A 503 0.00 1.35 33.62
N GLY A 504 0.07 2.26 34.59
CA GLY A 504 1.29 2.98 34.99
C GLY A 504 1.70 2.59 36.40
N ASN A 505 2.92 2.06 36.55
CA ASN A 505 3.52 1.77 37.86
C ASN A 505 4.46 2.88 38.34
N TYR A 506 4.82 3.83 37.46
CA TYR A 506 5.76 4.92 37.72
C TYR A 506 7.11 4.46 38.26
N ASP A 507 7.60 3.31 37.75
CA ASP A 507 8.85 2.68 38.17
C ASP A 507 8.94 2.38 39.67
N ARG A 508 7.77 2.25 40.34
CA ARG A 508 7.66 1.87 41.75
C ARG A 508 7.59 0.35 41.89
N ILE A 509 8.20 -0.16 42.97
CA ILE A 509 7.99 -1.54 43.42
C ILE A 509 6.76 -1.52 44.32
N ASN A 510 5.64 -2.04 43.81
CA ASN A 510 4.40 -2.13 44.57
C ASN A 510 4.10 -3.57 44.98
N HIS A 511 3.42 -3.75 46.11
CA HIS A 511 3.11 -5.06 46.71
C HIS A 511 1.61 -5.35 46.83
N SER A 512 0.78 -4.40 46.40
CA SER A 512 -0.67 -4.52 46.34
C SER A 512 -1.16 -5.49 45.26
N ASP A 513 -2.46 -5.77 45.30
CA ASP A 513 -3.21 -6.51 44.30
C ASP A 513 -4.12 -5.54 43.52
N LEU A 514 -4.17 -5.71 42.21
CA LEU A 514 -5.20 -5.12 41.34
C LEU A 514 -6.33 -6.14 41.17
N GLU A 515 -7.55 -5.73 41.47
CA GLU A 515 -8.76 -6.54 41.29
C GLU A 515 -9.57 -5.96 40.14
N MET A 516 -10.07 -6.85 39.27
CA MET A 516 -10.98 -6.48 38.20
C MET A 516 -12.20 -7.41 38.20
N GLU A 517 -13.38 -6.81 38.13
CA GLU A 517 -14.65 -7.51 38.04
C GLU A 517 -15.39 -7.09 36.76
N ILE A 518 -16.06 -8.05 36.10
CA ILE A 518 -17.09 -7.76 35.10
C ILE A 518 -18.46 -8.06 35.71
N ILE A 519 -19.34 -7.07 35.70
CA ILE A 519 -20.67 -7.12 36.30
C ILE A 519 -21.73 -6.84 35.24
N GLU A 520 -22.78 -7.65 35.21
CA GLU A 520 -23.97 -7.36 34.41
C GLU A 520 -24.77 -6.21 35.06
N ALA A 521 -24.97 -5.11 34.34
CA ALA A 521 -25.52 -3.88 34.92
C ALA A 521 -26.96 -4.04 35.44
N ASP A 522 -27.82 -4.78 34.73
CA ASP A 522 -29.24 -4.91 35.08
C ASP A 522 -29.46 -5.82 36.30
N SER A 523 -28.65 -6.88 36.45
CA SER A 523 -28.82 -7.87 37.51
C SER A 523 -27.81 -7.71 38.65
N GLU A 524 -26.87 -6.78 38.54
CA GLU A 524 -25.72 -6.57 39.43
C GLU A 524 -24.92 -7.86 39.71
N LYS A 525 -24.92 -8.79 38.75
CA LYS A 525 -24.28 -10.09 38.93
C LYS A 525 -22.85 -10.02 38.42
N THR A 526 -21.88 -10.28 39.31
CA THR A 526 -20.49 -10.50 38.90
C THR A 526 -20.39 -11.79 38.08
N ILE A 527 -19.94 -11.67 36.84
CA ILE A 527 -19.76 -12.79 35.91
C ILE A 527 -18.29 -13.20 35.74
N PHE A 528 -17.37 -12.30 36.10
CA PHE A 528 -15.94 -12.57 36.09
C PHE A 528 -15.26 -11.74 37.17
N GLU A 529 -14.23 -12.31 37.79
CA GLU A 529 -13.36 -11.65 38.76
C GLU A 529 -11.94 -12.18 38.57
N THR A 530 -10.97 -11.29 38.62
CA THR A 530 -9.55 -11.65 38.61
C THR A 530 -8.77 -10.75 39.56
N ARG A 531 -7.68 -11.30 40.10
CA ARG A 531 -6.75 -10.60 40.97
C ARG A 531 -5.33 -10.75 40.43
N ILE A 532 -4.64 -9.63 40.26
CA ILE A 532 -3.31 -9.56 39.68
C ILE A 532 -2.37 -8.90 40.71
N PRO A 533 -1.36 -9.62 41.20
CA PRO A 533 -0.33 -9.03 42.05
C PRO A 533 0.43 -7.95 41.27
N VAL A 534 0.43 -6.72 41.77
CA VAL A 534 1.00 -5.56 41.06
C VAL A 534 2.50 -5.71 40.83
N ASN A 535 3.20 -6.46 41.68
CA ASN A 535 4.63 -6.77 41.48
C ASN A 535 4.93 -7.56 40.18
N THR A 536 3.90 -8.09 39.50
CA THR A 536 4.03 -8.72 38.17
C THR A 536 3.98 -7.72 37.01
N ILE A 537 3.65 -6.45 37.29
CA ILE A 537 3.56 -5.35 36.34
C ILE A 537 4.94 -4.66 36.26
N SER A 538 5.78 -5.13 35.34
CA SER A 538 7.19 -4.73 35.25
C SER A 538 7.48 -3.49 34.40
N GLU A 539 6.61 -3.16 33.45
CA GLU A 539 6.77 -2.07 32.49
C GLU A 539 5.85 -0.92 32.86
N ASN A 540 6.43 0.27 32.95
CA ASN A 540 5.65 1.48 33.21
C ASN A 540 4.88 1.90 31.95
N ASN A 541 3.69 2.46 32.13
CA ASN A 541 2.84 3.00 31.05
C ASN A 541 2.70 2.02 29.88
N SER A 542 2.18 0.83 30.18
CA SER A 542 2.14 -0.29 29.25
C SER A 542 0.80 -1.02 29.29
N TRP A 543 0.48 -1.75 28.21
CA TRP A 543 -0.75 -2.52 28.09
C TRP A 543 -0.62 -3.88 28.77
N TYR A 544 -1.59 -4.24 29.63
CA TYR A 544 -1.61 -5.50 30.37
C TYR A 544 -2.90 -6.27 30.15
N THR A 545 -2.78 -7.53 29.74
CA THR A 545 -3.91 -8.44 29.60
C THR A 545 -4.42 -8.92 30.96
N LEU A 546 -5.68 -8.61 31.28
CA LEU A 546 -6.36 -8.99 32.52
C LEU A 546 -7.22 -10.27 32.37
N ILE A 547 -7.71 -10.56 31.16
CA ILE A 547 -8.48 -11.78 30.86
C ILE A 547 -7.65 -12.69 29.97
N ARG A 548 -7.43 -13.93 30.42
CA ARG A 548 -6.74 -14.98 29.66
C ARG A 548 -7.59 -16.23 29.41
N GLU A 549 -8.70 -16.33 30.12
CA GLU A 549 -9.70 -17.38 29.94
C GLU A 549 -10.99 -16.73 29.45
N PRO A 550 -11.69 -17.30 28.47
CA PRO A 550 -12.87 -16.64 27.92
C PRO A 550 -14.03 -16.53 28.90
N VAL A 551 -14.74 -15.40 28.82
CA VAL A 551 -15.89 -15.05 29.65
C VAL A 551 -17.14 -14.97 28.78
N ASP A 552 -18.13 -15.82 29.08
CA ASP A 552 -19.42 -15.81 28.39
C ASP A 552 -20.21 -14.53 28.70
N VAL A 553 -20.67 -13.85 27.66
CA VAL A 553 -21.43 -12.60 27.76
C VAL A 553 -22.59 -12.60 26.75
N ILE A 554 -23.59 -11.76 26.98
CA ILE A 554 -24.80 -11.73 26.14
C ILE A 554 -24.77 -10.48 25.25
N PRO A 555 -24.82 -10.61 23.91
CA PRO A 555 -24.90 -9.47 23.01
C PRO A 555 -26.10 -8.57 23.32
N GLY A 556 -25.90 -7.25 23.30
CA GLY A 556 -26.93 -6.25 23.57
C GLY A 556 -27.12 -5.89 25.05
N LYS A 557 -26.49 -6.61 25.98
CA LYS A 557 -26.46 -6.23 27.41
C LYS A 557 -25.39 -5.19 27.72
N ILE A 558 -25.61 -4.47 28.80
CA ILE A 558 -24.67 -3.50 29.37
C ILE A 558 -23.87 -4.18 30.48
N TYR A 559 -22.55 -3.99 30.46
CA TYR A 559 -21.64 -4.50 31.48
C TYR A 559 -20.82 -3.38 32.09
N LEU A 560 -20.42 -3.57 33.34
CA LEU A 560 -19.54 -2.71 34.11
C LEU A 560 -18.21 -3.42 34.33
N ILE A 561 -17.11 -2.72 34.11
CA ILE A 561 -15.77 -3.16 34.54
C ILE A 561 -15.40 -2.35 35.77
N ASN A 562 -15.30 -3.02 36.91
CA ASN A 562 -14.79 -2.40 38.12
C ASN A 562 -13.31 -2.72 38.27
N ILE A 563 -12.51 -1.69 38.51
CA ILE A 563 -11.10 -1.80 38.88
C ILE A 563 -10.94 -1.31 40.31
N LYS A 564 -10.36 -2.16 41.16
CA LYS A 564 -10.14 -1.93 42.59
C LYS A 564 -8.72 -2.32 42.97
N SER A 565 -8.23 -1.84 44.10
CA SER A 565 -6.97 -2.31 44.67
C SER A 565 -7.01 -2.23 46.19
N ASN A 566 -6.22 -3.08 46.85
CA ASN A 566 -5.95 -2.95 48.29
C ASN A 566 -4.74 -2.02 48.59
N ALA A 567 -4.29 -1.24 47.59
CA ALA A 567 -3.16 -0.34 47.71
C ALA A 567 -3.47 0.93 48.52
N ASN A 568 -2.54 1.34 49.38
CA ASN A 568 -2.50 2.72 49.85
C ASN A 568 -1.84 3.65 48.81
N VAL A 569 -1.85 4.97 49.05
CA VAL A 569 -1.32 5.99 48.11
C VAL A 569 0.15 5.74 47.71
N ASN A 570 0.97 5.15 48.59
CA ASN A 570 2.38 4.89 48.30
C ASN A 570 2.61 3.59 47.52
N ASP A 571 1.61 2.72 47.43
CA ASP A 571 1.69 1.35 46.88
C ASP A 571 0.71 1.12 45.71
N CYS A 572 0.14 2.21 45.16
CA CYS A 572 -0.88 2.19 44.12
C CYS A 572 -0.33 2.27 42.70
N ILE A 573 -1.11 1.74 41.76
CA ILE A 573 -0.92 1.95 40.32
C ILE A 573 -1.85 3.03 39.79
N ALA A 574 -1.56 3.51 38.59
CA ALA A 574 -2.48 4.32 37.82
C ALA A 574 -3.10 3.51 36.68
N VAL A 575 -4.40 3.70 36.49
CA VAL A 575 -5.07 3.44 35.20
C VAL A 575 -5.27 4.78 34.49
N TYR A 576 -5.63 4.76 33.21
CA TYR A 576 -5.64 5.96 32.39
C TYR A 576 -7.00 6.25 31.79
N SER A 577 -7.37 7.52 31.74
CA SER A 577 -8.56 8.03 31.03
C SER A 577 -8.15 8.91 29.86
N ASP A 578 -8.86 8.82 28.74
CA ASP A 578 -8.62 9.62 27.54
C ASP A 578 -9.15 11.07 27.63
N GLY A 579 -9.89 11.41 28.70
CA GLY A 579 -10.46 12.74 28.92
C GLY A 579 -11.56 13.16 27.92
N MET A 580 -11.97 12.28 26.99
CA MET A 580 -13.01 12.58 26.00
C MET A 580 -14.38 12.11 26.48
N TYR A 581 -15.29 13.06 26.77
CA TYR A 581 -16.66 12.73 27.16
C TYR A 581 -17.40 12.00 26.04
N ASN A 582 -17.90 10.80 26.33
CA ASN A 582 -18.75 10.02 25.45
C ASN A 582 -20.08 9.76 26.17
N SER A 583 -21.19 10.24 25.60
CA SER A 583 -22.54 10.14 26.19
C SER A 583 -23.03 8.70 26.39
N ASP A 584 -22.41 7.74 25.70
CA ASP A 584 -22.88 6.34 25.65
C ASP A 584 -22.05 5.41 26.55
N ARG A 585 -21.03 5.94 27.25
CA ARG A 585 -20.10 5.20 28.11
C ARG A 585 -19.66 6.07 29.30
N SER A 586 -20.27 5.90 30.47
CA SER A 586 -19.80 6.59 31.68
C SER A 586 -18.58 5.90 32.27
N LEU A 587 -17.52 6.69 32.46
CA LEU A 587 -16.46 6.40 33.42
C LEU A 587 -16.90 6.96 34.77
N GLU A 588 -16.81 6.18 35.83
CA GLU A 588 -17.19 6.58 37.18
C GLU A 588 -16.04 6.32 38.14
N ILE A 589 -15.83 7.24 39.09
CA ILE A 589 -14.92 7.03 40.22
C ILE A 589 -15.76 7.16 41.48
N ASN A 590 -15.85 6.08 42.26
CA ASN A 590 -16.69 6.01 43.47
C ASN A 590 -18.17 6.39 43.20
N GLY A 591 -18.69 6.06 42.02
CA GLY A 591 -20.06 6.39 41.59
C GLY A 591 -20.27 7.83 41.11
N GLU A 592 -19.22 8.66 41.08
CA GLU A 592 -19.28 9.99 40.46
C GLU A 592 -18.85 9.91 39.00
N ILE A 593 -19.73 10.35 38.10
CA ILE A 593 -19.47 10.39 36.65
C ILE A 593 -18.30 11.32 36.35
N GLN A 594 -17.30 10.78 35.65
CA GLN A 594 -16.13 11.48 35.18
C GLN A 594 -16.22 11.79 33.69
N THR A 595 -15.43 12.76 33.24
CA THR A 595 -15.19 12.99 31.81
C THR A 595 -14.14 12.02 31.30
N GLY A 596 -14.43 11.33 30.18
CA GLY A 596 -13.49 10.41 29.55
C GLY A 596 -13.96 8.96 29.54
N THR A 597 -13.15 8.11 28.93
CA THR A 597 -13.26 6.66 29.02
C THR A 597 -11.93 6.05 29.42
N LEU A 598 -11.98 4.90 30.10
CA LEU A 598 -10.81 4.13 30.47
C LEU A 598 -10.01 3.75 29.22
N ALA A 599 -8.68 3.76 29.31
CA ALA A 599 -7.77 3.29 28.28
C ALA A 599 -7.70 1.75 28.34
N PHE A 600 -8.67 1.10 27.69
CA PHE A 600 -8.84 -0.35 27.67
C PHE A 600 -9.17 -0.86 26.27
N LYS A 601 -8.87 -2.13 26.04
CA LYS A 601 -9.22 -2.86 24.82
C LYS A 601 -9.98 -4.12 25.18
N ILE A 602 -11.01 -4.44 24.40
CA ILE A 602 -11.71 -5.71 24.50
C ILE A 602 -11.79 -6.37 23.14
N LYS A 603 -11.32 -7.61 23.06
CA LYS A 603 -11.59 -8.50 21.93
C LYS A 603 -12.62 -9.53 22.32
N GLY A 604 -13.54 -9.78 21.40
CA GLY A 604 -14.63 -10.73 21.60
C GLY A 604 -14.79 -11.66 20.41
N ARG A 605 -15.58 -12.72 20.63
CA ARG A 605 -15.98 -13.68 19.61
C ARG A 605 -17.50 -13.66 19.43
N LYS A 606 -17.96 -13.79 18.19
CA LYS A 606 -19.36 -14.02 17.82
C LYS A 606 -19.70 -15.49 17.67
#